data_AF-A0A392NEG2-F1
#
_entry.id   AF-A0A392NEG2-F1
#
_cell.length_a   1.000
_cell.length_b   1.000
_cell.length_c   1.000
_cell.angle_alpha   90.00
_cell.angle_beta   90.00
_cell.angle_gamma   90.00
#
_symmetry.space_group_name_H-M   'P 1'
#
loop_
_entity.id
_entity.type
_entity.pdbx_description
1 polymer ?
#
loop_
_entity_poly.entity_id
_entity_poly.type
_entity_poly.pdbx_seq_one_letter_code
_entity_poly.pdbx_strand_id
1 'polypeptide(L)'
;LAEKGHASVVWSILDYPLKHCPEILLLGIAHVNTTYNLFQREVSLIVFPMIVKSDVGSGMILHLWHINPNLVLRGFMDSQNHDVDSIMRIVDICQELKVVLI
;
A
#
# COMPACT_ATOMS: atom_id res chain seq x y z
N LEU A 1 19.19 2.92 -4.00
CA LEU A 1 19.89 1.67 -4.36
C LEU A 1 19.15 0.96 -5.49
N ALA A 2 17.86 0.66 -5.33
CA ALA A 2 17.04 0.06 -6.38
C ALA A 2 17.09 0.84 -7.71
N GLU A 3 16.76 2.14 -7.66
CA GLU A 3 16.84 3.08 -8.80
C GLU A 3 18.26 3.30 -9.38
N LYS A 4 19.29 2.78 -8.71
CA LYS A 4 20.70 2.89 -9.13
C LYS A 4 21.24 1.57 -9.69
N GLY A 5 20.36 0.64 -10.08
CA GLY A 5 20.76 -0.66 -10.66
C GLY A 5 20.92 -1.80 -9.65
N HIS A 6 20.60 -1.58 -8.37
CA HIS A 6 20.68 -2.62 -7.33
C HIS A 6 19.30 -3.15 -6.91
N ALA A 7 18.32 -3.14 -7.82
CA ALA A 7 16.95 -3.54 -7.53
C ALA A 7 16.87 -4.97 -6.94
N SER A 8 17.58 -5.94 -7.51
CA SER A 8 17.59 -7.33 -7.04
C SER A 8 18.04 -7.47 -5.57
N VAL A 9 19.08 -6.74 -5.19
CA VAL A 9 19.59 -6.73 -3.81
C VAL A 9 18.54 -6.11 -2.88
N VAL A 10 17.94 -4.99 -3.26
CA VAL A 10 16.89 -4.38 -2.43
C VAL A 10 15.69 -5.30 -2.29
N TRP A 11 15.25 -5.95 -3.37
CA TRP A 11 14.17 -6.94 -3.33
C TRP A 11 14.50 -8.14 -2.43
N SER A 12 15.73 -8.63 -2.42
CA SER A 12 16.14 -9.70 -1.48
C SER A 12 16.06 -9.28 -0.01
N ILE A 13 16.33 -8.00 0.31
CA ILE A 13 16.16 -7.45 1.66
C ILE A 13 14.67 -7.37 2.02
N LEU A 14 13.82 -7.03 1.05
CA LEU A 14 12.38 -6.92 1.26
C LEU A 14 11.63 -8.25 1.24
N ASP A 15 12.25 -9.35 0.81
CA ASP A 15 11.60 -10.67 0.69
C ASP A 15 10.96 -11.13 2.01
N TYR A 16 11.65 -10.93 3.14
CA TYR A 16 11.13 -11.27 4.46
C TYR A 16 9.93 -10.41 4.86
N PRO A 17 10.01 -9.06 4.92
CA PRO A 17 8.85 -8.26 5.30
C PRO A 17 7.68 -8.39 4.32
N LEU A 18 7.91 -8.66 3.03
CA LEU A 18 6.84 -8.94 2.08
C LEU A 18 5.98 -10.15 2.48
N LYS A 19 6.61 -11.19 3.03
CA LYS A 19 5.93 -12.45 3.38
C LYS A 19 5.35 -12.45 4.79
N HIS A 20 5.95 -11.68 5.70
CA HIS A 20 5.65 -11.80 7.14
C HIS A 20 5.00 -10.56 7.75
N CYS A 21 5.22 -9.38 7.19
CA CYS A 21 4.67 -8.12 7.69
C CYS A 21 4.50 -7.07 6.57
N PRO A 22 3.70 -7.39 5.52
CA PRO A 22 3.47 -6.50 4.38
C PRO A 22 2.98 -5.11 4.81
N GLU A 23 2.19 -5.04 5.87
CA GLU A 23 1.65 -3.81 6.42
C GLU A 23 2.74 -2.87 6.97
N ILE A 24 3.77 -3.43 7.61
CA ILE A 24 4.93 -2.68 8.11
C ILE A 24 5.79 -2.19 6.95
N LEU A 25 5.94 -3.00 5.90
CA LEU A 25 6.63 -2.60 4.68
C LEU A 25 5.94 -1.41 4.02
N LEU A 26 4.62 -1.46 3.85
CA LEU A 26 3.85 -0.37 3.25
C LEU A 26 3.89 0.90 4.11
N LEU A 27 3.86 0.76 5.43
CA LEU A 27 4.04 1.87 6.35
C LEU A 27 5.41 2.54 6.18
N GLY A 28 6.46 1.73 6.06
CA GLY A 28 7.82 2.21 5.74
C GLY A 28 7.85 3.00 4.44
N ILE A 29 7.19 2.51 3.38
CA ILE A 29 7.06 3.21 2.09
C ILE A 29 6.32 4.54 2.24
N ALA A 30 5.23 4.59 3.02
CA ALA A 30 4.44 5.80 3.23
C ALA A 30 5.24 6.95 3.84
N HIS A 31 6.20 6.63 4.71
CA HIS A 31 7.09 7.61 5.36
C HIS A 31 8.24 8.10 4.48
N VAL A 32 8.49 7.50 3.31
CA VAL A 32 9.59 7.94 2.45
C VAL A 32 9.22 9.27 1.79
N ASN A 33 9.79 10.37 2.29
CA ASN A 33 9.56 11.73 1.82
C ASN A 33 10.38 12.09 0.56
N THR A 34 10.42 11.17 -0.41
CA THR A 34 10.99 11.43 -1.74
C THR A 34 9.88 11.52 -2.77
N THR A 35 10.15 12.11 -3.94
CA THR A 35 9.25 12.00 -5.09
C THR A 35 8.93 10.53 -5.34
N TYR A 36 7.64 10.24 -5.53
CA TYR A 36 7.13 8.87 -5.70
C TYR A 36 7.82 8.19 -6.88
N ASN A 37 8.78 7.31 -6.58
CA ASN A 37 9.67 6.70 -7.55
C ASN A 37 9.15 5.33 -8.01
N LEU A 38 9.80 4.76 -9.04
CA LEU A 38 9.38 3.50 -9.64
C LEU A 38 9.40 2.37 -8.60
N PHE A 39 10.43 2.31 -7.77
CA PHE A 39 10.57 1.29 -6.74
C PHE A 39 9.44 1.36 -5.69
N GLN A 40 9.11 2.55 -5.19
CA GLN A 40 7.96 2.72 -4.29
C GLN A 40 6.66 2.27 -4.94
N ARG A 41 6.49 2.55 -6.25
CA ARG A 41 5.34 2.07 -7.01
C ARG A 41 5.30 0.55 -7.08
N GLU A 42 6.40 -0.10 -7.43
CA GLU A 42 6.46 -1.56 -7.55
C GLU A 42 6.14 -2.25 -6.21
N VAL A 43 6.71 -1.77 -5.10
CA VAL A 43 6.40 -2.29 -3.78
C VAL A 43 4.92 -2.08 -3.46
N SER A 44 4.38 -0.89 -3.71
CA SER A 44 2.99 -0.56 -3.41
C SER A 44 2.00 -1.38 -4.25
N LEU A 45 2.32 -1.64 -5.52
CA LEU A 45 1.50 -2.48 -6.40
C LEU A 45 1.34 -3.91 -5.90
N ILE A 46 2.35 -4.44 -5.20
CA ILE A 46 2.29 -5.78 -4.63
C ILE A 46 1.57 -5.76 -3.28
N VAL A 47 1.96 -4.82 -2.41
CA VAL A 47 1.60 -4.86 -1.00
C VAL A 47 0.22 -4.23 -0.75
N PHE A 48 -0.11 -3.13 -1.42
CA PHE A 48 -1.35 -2.41 -1.18
C PHE A 48 -2.62 -3.27 -1.41
N PRO A 49 -2.72 -4.06 -2.49
CA PRO A 49 -3.86 -4.97 -2.67
C PRO A 49 -3.98 -6.03 -1.56
N MET A 50 -2.86 -6.49 -0.99
CA MET A 50 -2.88 -7.42 0.15
C MET A 50 -3.53 -6.78 1.37
N ILE A 51 -3.23 -5.50 1.62
CA ILE A 51 -3.82 -4.75 2.74
C ILE A 51 -5.30 -4.52 2.51
N VAL A 52 -5.73 -4.14 1.30
CA VAL A 52 -7.15 -3.96 0.96
C VAL A 52 -7.93 -5.25 1.23
N LYS A 53 -7.37 -6.40 0.85
CA LYS A 53 -8.00 -7.72 1.02
C LYS A 53 -7.89 -8.29 2.45
N SER A 54 -7.19 -7.61 3.36
CA SER A 54 -7.03 -8.04 4.75
C SER A 54 -8.23 -7.65 5.63
N ASP A 55 -8.54 -8.49 6.61
CA ASP A 55 -9.57 -8.23 7.63
C ASP A 55 -9.26 -6.98 8.45
N VAL A 56 -7.98 -6.70 8.71
CA VAL A 56 -7.51 -5.49 9.42
C VAL A 56 -7.19 -4.33 8.47
N GLY A 57 -7.53 -4.48 7.19
CA GLY A 57 -7.15 -3.57 6.11
C GLY A 57 -7.65 -2.14 6.31
N SER A 58 -8.88 -1.94 6.76
CA SER A 58 -9.46 -0.59 6.90
C SER A 58 -8.72 0.28 7.91
N GLY A 59 -8.37 -0.28 9.08
CA GLY A 59 -7.56 0.41 10.08
C GLY A 59 -6.17 0.80 9.56
N MET A 60 -5.53 -0.09 8.80
CA MET A 60 -4.23 0.22 8.18
C MET A 60 -4.36 1.30 7.10
N ILE A 61 -5.38 1.23 6.24
CA ILE A 61 -5.65 2.25 5.23
C ILE A 61 -5.90 3.62 5.86
N LEU A 62 -6.65 3.69 6.96
CA LEU A 62 -6.84 4.93 7.72
C LEU A 62 -5.52 5.47 8.24
N HIS A 63 -4.66 4.61 8.78
CA HIS A 63 -3.36 5.04 9.29
C HIS A 63 -2.47 5.59 8.16
N LEU A 64 -2.42 4.89 7.02
CA LEU A 64 -1.71 5.33 5.82
C LEU A 64 -2.25 6.65 5.27
N TRP A 65 -3.57 6.87 5.33
CA TRP A 65 -4.20 8.11 4.90
C TRP A 65 -3.65 9.32 5.66
N HIS A 66 -3.47 9.20 6.98
CA HIS A 66 -2.92 10.28 7.80
C HIS A 66 -1.43 10.57 7.51
N ILE A 67 -0.69 9.57 6.99
CA ILE A 67 0.74 9.71 6.71
C ILE A 67 0.97 10.20 5.28
N ASN A 68 0.31 9.58 4.30
CA ASN A 68 0.52 9.82 2.88
C ASN A 68 -0.77 9.54 2.07
N PRO A 69 -1.68 10.51 1.96
CA PRO A 69 -2.92 10.36 1.19
C PRO A 69 -2.67 10.02 -0.29
N ASN A 70 -1.58 10.53 -0.87
CA ASN A 70 -1.24 10.29 -2.27
C ASN A 70 -0.91 8.81 -2.54
N LEU A 71 -0.22 8.15 -1.60
CA LEU A 71 0.03 6.72 -1.65
C LEU A 71 -1.30 5.95 -1.63
N VAL A 72 -2.23 6.32 -0.74
CA VAL A 72 -3.53 5.65 -0.62
C VAL A 72 -4.37 5.82 -1.88
N LEU A 73 -4.49 7.05 -2.39
CA LEU A 73 -5.24 7.33 -3.63
C LEU A 73 -4.68 6.53 -4.81
N ARG A 74 -3.36 6.49 -4.95
CA ARG A 74 -2.70 5.72 -6.01
C ARG A 74 -2.88 4.22 -5.82
N GLY A 75 -2.73 3.72 -4.59
CA GLY A 75 -2.96 2.32 -4.25
C GLY A 75 -4.39 1.87 -4.57
N PHE A 76 -5.39 2.72 -4.31
CA PHE A 76 -6.77 2.45 -4.74
C PHE A 76 -6.89 2.39 -6.26
N MET A 77 -6.38 3.39 -6.99
CA MET A 77 -6.43 3.40 -8.46
C MET A 77 -5.76 2.16 -9.07
N ASP A 78 -4.60 1.78 -8.53
CA ASP A 78 -3.85 0.64 -9.03
C ASP A 78 -4.56 -0.69 -8.71
N SER A 79 -5.15 -0.82 -7.52
CA SER A 79 -5.85 -2.05 -7.06
C SER A 79 -7.15 -2.33 -7.82
N GLN A 80 -7.81 -1.30 -8.36
CA GLN A 80 -9.04 -1.44 -9.15
C GLN A 80 -8.84 -2.23 -10.46
N ASN A 81 -7.61 -2.30 -10.97
CA ASN A 81 -7.29 -3.01 -12.21
C ASN A 81 -7.16 -4.52 -12.05
N HIS A 82 -7.17 -5.04 -10.81
CA HIS A 82 -6.88 -6.44 -10.56
C HIS A 82 -8.14 -7.32 -10.54
N ASP A 83 -9.25 -6.87 -9.90
CA ASP A 83 -10.51 -7.63 -9.84
C ASP A 83 -11.69 -6.79 -9.26
N VAL A 84 -12.94 -7.14 -9.60
CA VAL A 84 -14.18 -6.44 -9.17
C VAL A 84 -14.38 -6.46 -7.65
N ASP A 85 -14.03 -7.55 -6.97
CA ASP A 85 -14.12 -7.70 -5.51
C ASP A 85 -13.20 -6.69 -4.81
N SER A 86 -12.07 -6.35 -5.44
CA SER A 86 -11.16 -5.32 -4.93
C SER A 86 -11.80 -3.93 -4.95
N ILE A 87 -12.64 -3.63 -5.95
CA ILE A 87 -13.40 -2.37 -6.03
C ILE A 87 -14.45 -2.32 -4.92
N MET A 88 -15.22 -3.40 -4.74
CA MET A 88 -16.22 -3.48 -3.66
C MET A 88 -15.57 -3.27 -2.30
N ARG A 89 -14.46 -3.97 -2.04
CA ARG A 89 -13.72 -3.84 -0.79
C ARG A 89 -13.20 -2.43 -0.55
N ILE A 90 -12.72 -1.72 -1.59
CA ILE A 90 -12.32 -0.31 -1.46
C ILE A 90 -13.51 0.58 -1.07
N VAL A 91 -14.69 0.35 -1.68
CA VAL A 91 -15.90 1.09 -1.35
C VAL A 91 -16.30 0.83 0.10
N ASP A 92 -16.27 -0.42 0.56
CA ASP A 92 -16.56 -0.79 1.95
C ASP A 92 -15.60 -0.10 2.92
N ILE A 93 -14.29 -0.13 2.65
CA ILE A 93 -13.29 0.60 3.45
C ILE A 93 -13.63 2.09 3.50
N CYS A 94 -13.93 2.72 2.37
CA CYS A 94 -14.29 4.13 2.34
C CYS A 94 -15.55 4.43 3.17
N GLN A 95 -16.52 3.53 3.19
CA GLN A 95 -17.73 3.68 4.00
C GLN A 95 -17.45 3.49 5.50
N GLU A 96 -16.69 2.46 5.87
CA GLU A 96 -16.23 2.24 7.26
C GLU A 96 -15.48 3.47 7.79
N LEU A 97 -14.57 4.03 6.99
CA LEU A 97 -13.77 5.18 7.40
C LEU A 97 -14.56 6.49 7.44
N LYS A 98 -15.60 6.66 6.61
CA LYS A 98 -16.52 7.79 6.74
C LYS A 98 -17.19 7.83 8.12
N VAL A 99 -17.55 6.67 8.68
CA VAL A 99 -18.12 6.61 10.04
C VAL A 99 -17.13 7.09 11.10
N VAL A 100 -15.82 6.91 10.86
CA VAL A 100 -14.73 7.31 11.78
C VAL A 100 -14.29 8.77 11.57
N LEU A 101 -14.51 9.33 10.39
CA LEU A 101 -14.12 10.70 10.01
C LEU A 101 -15.22 11.76 10.19
N ILE A 102 -16.41 11.37 10.66
CA ILE A 102 -17.53 12.27 11.05
C ILE A 102 -17.48 12.51 12.55
#